data_AF-A0A7V0YUP4-F1
#
_entry.id   AF-A0A7V0YUP4-F1
#
_cell.length_a   1.000
_cell.length_b   1.000
_cell.length_c   1.000
_cell.angle_alpha   90.00
_cell.angle_beta   90.00
_cell.angle_gamma   90.00
#
_symmetry.space_group_name_H-M   'P 1'
#
loop_
_entity.id
_entity.type
_entity.pdbx_description
1 polymer ?
#
loop_
_entity_poly.entity_id
_entity_poly.type
_entity_poly.pdbx_seq_one_letter_code
_entity_poly.pdbx_strand_id
1 'polypeptide(L)'
;MNKYFSKLLLVVLSVIFATSNIVLAGVFRDNFDDGDAKGWVIVENAPSKWSVIKGGYNGSINDGVESIALIGEDSWEVESIEVKIRDAKGEWLAIVFKYQDINNFESWW
;
A
#
# COMPACT_ATOMS: atom_id res chain seq x y z
N MET A 1 -60.02 11.05 6.36
CA MET A 1 -59.91 10.49 5.00
C MET A 1 -59.84 11.67 4.03
N ASN A 2 -58.64 12.01 3.55
CA ASN A 2 -58.49 13.04 2.51
C ASN A 2 -57.41 12.60 1.51
N LYS A 3 -57.71 12.84 0.24
CA LYS A 3 -57.49 11.91 -0.87
C LYS A 3 -56.54 12.53 -1.89
N TYR A 4 -55.25 12.61 -1.57
CA TYR A 4 -54.20 13.04 -2.52
C TYR A 4 -52.88 12.30 -2.27
N PHE A 5 -52.88 11.02 -2.65
CA PHE A 5 -51.69 10.38 -3.22
C PHE A 5 -51.27 11.18 -4.46
N SER A 6 -50.06 11.74 -4.52
CA SER A 6 -49.33 11.93 -5.79
C SER A 6 -47.94 12.52 -5.53
N LYS A 7 -46.92 11.82 -6.04
CA LYS A 7 -45.50 12.20 -6.13
C LYS A 7 -44.70 12.04 -4.84
N LEU A 8 -44.53 10.77 -4.48
CA LEU A 8 -43.22 10.11 -4.47
C LEU A 8 -42.07 11.02 -4.96
N LEU A 9 -41.51 11.85 -4.07
CA LEU A 9 -40.17 12.36 -4.26
C LEU A 9 -39.25 11.44 -3.46
N LEU A 10 -38.86 10.36 -4.13
CA LEU A 10 -37.76 9.50 -3.71
C LEU A 10 -36.49 10.35 -3.79
N VAL A 11 -36.14 11.05 -2.70
CA VAL A 11 -34.78 11.59 -2.57
C VAL A 11 -33.91 10.37 -2.26
N VAL A 12 -33.42 9.72 -3.30
CA VAL A 12 -32.28 8.80 -3.18
C VAL A 12 -31.11 9.71 -2.82
N LEU A 13 -30.88 9.89 -1.52
CA LEU A 13 -29.61 10.41 -1.04
C LEU A 13 -28.60 9.30 -1.32
N SER A 14 -28.06 9.28 -2.54
CA SER A 14 -26.91 8.47 -2.89
C SER A 14 -25.73 9.02 -2.12
N VAL A 15 -25.62 8.63 -0.85
CA VAL A 15 -24.37 8.75 -0.11
C VAL A 15 -23.47 7.69 -0.72
N ILE A 16 -22.72 8.10 -1.74
CA ILE A 16 -21.52 7.40 -2.13
C ILE A 16 -20.58 7.58 -0.93
N PHE A 17 -20.68 6.66 0.04
CA PHE A 17 -19.57 6.40 0.92
C PHE A 17 -18.49 5.78 0.03
N ALA A 18 -17.73 6.64 -0.67
CA ALA A 18 -16.32 6.34 -0.85
C ALA A 18 -15.81 6.23 0.58
N THR A 19 -15.68 5.00 1.06
CA THR A 19 -15.24 4.72 2.42
C THR A 19 -13.90 5.38 2.57
N SER A 20 -13.91 6.58 3.14
CA SER A 20 -12.74 7.15 3.78
C SER A 20 -12.43 6.11 4.84
N ASN A 21 -11.31 5.39 4.69
CA ASN A 21 -10.82 4.51 5.72
C ASN A 21 -10.67 5.40 6.96
N ILE A 22 -11.62 5.31 7.89
CA ILE A 22 -11.43 5.84 9.23
C ILE A 22 -10.35 4.94 9.79
N VAL A 23 -9.10 5.40 9.72
CA VAL A 23 -7.96 4.74 10.37
C VAL A 23 -8.15 4.95 11.87
N LEU A 24 -9.02 4.13 12.46
CA LEU A 24 -9.31 4.15 13.90
C LEU A 24 -8.30 3.33 14.71
N ALA A 25 -7.29 2.78 14.05
CA ALA A 25 -6.18 2.07 14.70
C ALA A 25 -4.90 2.52 14.00
N GLY A 26 -3.93 3.02 14.75
CA GLY A 26 -2.62 3.46 14.27
C GLY A 26 -1.73 2.32 13.75
N VAL A 27 -2.28 1.45 12.90
CA VAL A 27 -1.61 0.33 12.27
C VAL A 27 -1.93 0.40 10.79
N PHE A 28 -0.90 0.66 9.98
CA PHE A 28 -0.97 0.44 8.55
C PHE A 28 -0.83 -1.07 8.27
N ARG A 29 -1.66 -1.59 7.36
CA ARG A 29 -1.56 -2.98 6.89
C ARG A 29 -1.94 -3.06 5.44
N ASP A 30 -1.13 -3.77 4.68
CA ASP A 30 -1.42 -4.14 3.31
C ASP A 30 -1.15 -5.64 3.12
N ASN A 31 -2.14 -6.36 2.59
CA ASN A 31 -2.04 -7.77 2.23
C ASN A 31 -2.11 -7.98 0.71
N PHE A 32 -2.32 -6.91 -0.07
CA PHE A 32 -2.42 -6.91 -1.53
C PHE A 32 -3.52 -7.84 -2.10
N ASP A 33 -4.51 -8.21 -1.28
CA ASP A 33 -5.61 -9.11 -1.71
C ASP A 33 -6.63 -8.37 -2.60
N ASP A 34 -6.62 -7.04 -2.59
CA ASP A 34 -7.40 -6.18 -3.49
C ASP A 34 -6.78 -6.01 -4.89
N GLY A 35 -5.55 -6.51 -5.08
CA GLY A 35 -4.88 -6.51 -6.37
C GLY A 35 -4.15 -5.21 -6.71
N ASP A 36 -4.03 -4.27 -5.79
CA ASP A 36 -3.26 -3.05 -5.98
C ASP A 36 -2.23 -2.80 -4.86
N ALA A 37 -1.31 -1.88 -5.11
CA ALA A 37 -0.27 -1.46 -4.16
C ALA A 37 -0.44 0.04 -3.88
N LYS A 38 -1.68 0.47 -3.61
CA LYS A 38 -1.99 1.89 -3.43
C LYS A 38 -1.20 2.50 -2.28
N GLY A 39 -0.54 3.62 -2.57
CA GLY A 39 0.31 4.34 -1.61
C GLY A 39 1.76 3.91 -1.64
N TRP A 40 2.08 2.74 -2.19
CA TRP A 40 3.47 2.32 -2.37
C TRP A 40 4.16 3.12 -3.46
N VAL A 41 5.43 3.45 -3.23
CA VAL A 41 6.30 4.17 -4.16
C VAL A 41 7.49 3.28 -4.49
N ILE A 42 7.82 3.19 -5.77
CA ILE A 42 9.01 2.50 -6.24
C ILE A 42 10.13 3.52 -6.40
N VAL A 43 11.27 3.26 -5.76
CA VAL A 43 12.52 3.98 -6.00
C VAL A 43 13.48 3.01 -6.65
N GLU A 44 13.98 3.34 -7.84
CA GLU A 44 14.83 2.45 -8.61
C GLU A 44 15.92 3.22 -9.38
N ASN A 45 17.10 2.62 -9.51
CA ASN A 45 18.20 3.16 -10.31
C ASN A 45 18.16 2.68 -11.77
N ALA A 46 17.30 1.72 -12.10
CA ALA A 46 16.99 1.25 -13.45
C ALA A 46 15.60 0.58 -13.47
N PRO A 47 15.00 0.29 -14.65
CA PRO A 47 13.67 -0.30 -14.74
C PRO A 47 13.60 -1.65 -14.01
N SER A 48 12.96 -1.66 -12.85
CA SER A 48 12.60 -2.85 -12.10
C SER A 48 11.11 -3.14 -12.27
N LYS A 49 10.69 -4.37 -11.97
CA LYS A 49 9.28 -4.74 -12.06
C LYS A 49 8.76 -5.05 -10.68
N TRP A 50 8.01 -4.09 -10.12
CA TRP A 50 7.16 -4.34 -8.97
C TRP A 50 5.71 -4.49 -9.41
N SER A 51 5.05 -5.55 -8.95
CA SER A 51 3.62 -5.75 -9.21
C SER A 51 2.96 -6.61 -8.14
N VAL A 52 1.65 -6.45 -8.01
CA VAL A 52 0.85 -7.30 -7.13
C VAL A 52 0.57 -8.62 -7.84
N ILE A 53 0.97 -9.73 -7.21
CA ILE A 53 0.79 -11.08 -7.72
C ILE A 53 0.36 -11.97 -6.56
N LYS A 54 -0.86 -12.53 -6.64
CA LYS A 54 -1.40 -13.53 -5.70
C LYS A 54 -1.34 -13.11 -4.21
N GLY A 55 -1.80 -11.90 -3.88
CA GLY A 55 -1.82 -11.41 -2.49
C GLY A 55 -0.42 -11.15 -1.92
N GLY A 56 0.44 -10.55 -2.75
CA GLY A 56 1.78 -10.13 -2.38
C GLY A 56 2.33 -9.10 -3.37
N TYR A 57 3.21 -8.21 -2.90
CA TYR A 57 3.92 -7.26 -3.74
C TYR A 57 5.30 -7.79 -4.11
N ASN A 58 5.50 -8.03 -5.40
CA ASN A 58 6.61 -8.82 -5.92
C ASN A 58 7.55 -7.93 -6.71
N GLY A 59 8.81 -7.86 -6.28
CA GLY A 59 9.89 -7.22 -7.01
C GLY A 59 10.66 -8.25 -7.86
N SER A 60 10.89 -7.92 -9.13
CA SER A 60 11.84 -8.61 -10.01
C SER A 60 12.85 -7.58 -10.51
N ILE A 61 14.09 -7.74 -10.05
CA ILE A 61 15.17 -6.77 -10.21
C ILE A 61 16.30 -7.45 -10.98
N ASN A 62 16.88 -6.74 -11.95
CA ASN A 62 18.03 -7.23 -12.71
C ASN A 62 19.30 -7.15 -11.85
N ASP A 63 20.30 -7.96 -12.19
CA ASP A 63 21.58 -7.94 -11.49
C ASP A 63 22.26 -6.56 -11.58
N GLY A 64 22.87 -6.13 -10.47
CA GLY A 64 23.49 -4.81 -10.34
C GLY A 64 22.53 -3.61 -10.33
N VAL A 65 21.21 -3.83 -10.21
CA VAL A 65 20.20 -2.77 -10.08
C VAL A 65 19.66 -2.75 -8.66
N GLU A 66 19.54 -1.56 -8.08
CA GLU A 66 18.82 -1.33 -6.84
C GLU A 66 17.39 -0.90 -7.12
N SER A 67 16.44 -1.52 -6.41
CA SER A 67 15.05 -1.11 -6.43
C SER A 67 14.38 -1.40 -5.08
N ILE A 68 13.61 -0.43 -4.60
CA ILE A 68 13.00 -0.42 -3.29
C ILE A 68 11.53 -0.04 -3.45
N ALA A 69 10.64 -0.87 -2.91
CA ALA A 69 9.25 -0.53 -2.69
C ALA A 69 9.08 0.05 -1.29
N LEU A 70 8.59 1.29 -1.21
CA LEU A 70 8.45 2.06 0.03
C LEU A 70 6.99 2.39 0.29
N ILE A 71 6.62 2.42 1.58
CA ILE A 71 5.35 2.92 2.08
C ILE A 71 5.64 3.71 3.36
N GLY A 72 4.91 4.79 3.58
CA GLY A 72 5.03 5.61 4.78
C GLY A 72 4.66 7.06 4.52
N GLU A 73 4.56 7.81 5.61
CA GLU A 73 4.40 9.26 5.61
C GLU A 73 5.35 9.86 6.64
N ASP A 74 5.78 11.11 6.44
CA ASP A 74 6.72 11.81 7.34
C ASP A 74 6.20 11.92 8.78
N SER A 75 4.88 11.82 8.99
CA SER A 75 4.24 11.86 10.30
C SER A 75 4.16 10.50 11.01
N TRP A 76 4.59 9.40 10.39
CA TRP A 76 4.51 8.08 11.01
C TRP A 76 5.58 7.91 12.09
N GLU A 77 5.13 7.68 13.32
CA GLU A 77 5.96 7.16 14.42
C GLU A 77 5.77 5.64 14.48
N VAL A 78 6.77 4.89 14.03
CA VAL A 78 6.68 3.42 13.88
C VAL A 78 7.29 2.71 15.08
N GLU A 79 6.45 2.05 15.89
CA GLU A 79 6.92 1.24 17.03
C GLU A 79 7.36 -0.17 16.61
N SER A 80 6.70 -0.78 15.63
CA SER A 80 6.99 -2.13 15.16
C SER A 80 6.57 -2.34 13.71
N ILE A 81 7.24 -3.28 13.04
CA ILE A 81 6.98 -3.68 11.66
C ILE A 81 6.88 -5.21 11.63
N GLU A 82 5.85 -5.73 10.97
CA GLU A 82 5.73 -7.15 10.66
C GLU A 82 5.69 -7.33 9.14
N VAL A 83 6.58 -8.18 8.61
CA VAL A 83 6.66 -8.48 7.18
C VAL A 83 6.68 -10.00 6.97
N LYS A 84 5.89 -10.48 6.02
CA LYS A 84 5.92 -11.87 5.58
C LYS A 84 6.54 -11.99 4.19
N ILE A 85 7.78 -12.45 4.15
CA ILE A 85 8.53 -12.70 2.90
C ILE A 85 8.31 -14.14 2.45
N ARG A 86 8.15 -14.37 1.14
CA ARG A 86 7.96 -15.69 0.53
C ARG A 86 8.78 -15.77 -0.76
N ASP A 87 9.32 -16.95 -1.05
CA ASP A 87 10.01 -17.25 -2.32
C ASP A 87 11.12 -16.25 -2.71
N ALA A 88 11.73 -15.57 -1.72
CA ALA A 88 12.81 -14.62 -1.95
C ALA A 88 14.07 -15.32 -2.47
N LYS A 89 14.66 -14.77 -3.53
CA LYS A 89 15.88 -15.26 -4.18
C LYS A 89 16.73 -14.06 -4.57
N GLY A 90 18.03 -14.18 -4.35
CA GLY A 90 19.00 -13.12 -4.62
C GLY A 90 20.01 -13.03 -3.48
N GLU A 91 21.14 -12.39 -3.76
CA GLU A 91 22.20 -12.20 -2.78
C GLU A 91 22.00 -10.94 -1.93
N TRP A 92 21.21 -9.99 -2.43
CA TRP A 92 21.02 -8.67 -1.83
C TRP A 92 19.52 -8.39 -1.70
N LEU A 93 18.93 -8.88 -0.61
CA LEU A 93 17.53 -8.63 -0.23
C LEU A 93 17.50 -8.14 1.21
N ALA A 94 16.75 -7.07 1.45
CA ALA A 94 16.60 -6.50 2.78
C ALA A 94 15.22 -5.88 2.98
N ILE A 95 14.81 -5.78 4.24
CA ILE A 95 13.72 -4.90 4.65
C ILE A 95 14.32 -3.52 4.90
N VAL A 96 13.84 -2.50 4.20
CA VAL A 96 14.29 -1.10 4.33
C VAL A 96 13.34 -0.34 5.24
N PHE A 97 13.90 0.47 6.14
CA PHE A 97 13.15 1.34 7.05
C PHE A 97 13.90 2.66 7.30
N LYS A 98 13.20 3.70 7.76
CA LYS A 98 13.72 5.07 7.92
C LYS A 98 14.44 5.57 6.66
N TYR A 99 13.83 5.33 5.51
CA TYR A 99 14.36 5.75 4.21
C TYR A 99 14.41 7.28 4.11
N GLN A 100 15.54 7.83 3.67
CA GLN A 100 15.71 9.25 3.35
C GLN A 100 16.03 9.43 1.87
N ASP A 101 17.00 8.65 1.36
CA ASP A 101 17.34 8.55 -0.05
C ASP A 101 18.05 7.20 -0.34
N ILE A 102 18.36 6.92 -1.61
CA ILE A 102 18.94 5.63 -2.05
C ILE A 102 20.32 5.34 -1.44
N ASN A 103 21.01 6.33 -0.88
CA ASN A 103 22.29 6.16 -0.20
C ASN A 103 22.17 6.27 1.33
N ASN A 104 20.97 6.51 1.86
CA ASN A 104 20.74 6.80 3.26
C ASN A 104 19.40 6.23 3.75
N PHE A 105 19.49 5.02 4.30
CA PHE A 105 18.38 4.30 4.91
C PHE A 105 18.94 3.28 5.92
N GLU A 106 18.07 2.80 6.83
CA GLU A 106 18.38 1.63 7.65
C GLU A 106 17.81 0.37 6.98
N SER A 107 18.46 -0.77 7.16
CA SER A 107 17.99 -2.03 6.59
C SER A 107 18.28 -3.23 7.47
N TRP A 108 17.50 -4.29 7.26
CA TRP A 108 17.68 -5.59 7.89
C TRP A 108 17.71 -6.69 6.81
N TRP A 109 18.79 -7.48 6.82
CA TRP A 109 19.11 -8.53 5.84
C TRP A 109 18.83 -9.92 6.41
#